data_AF-A0A3D3FY31-F1
#
_entry.id   AF-A0A3D3FY31-F1
#
_cell.length_a   1.000
_cell.length_b   1.000
_cell.length_c   1.000
_cell.angle_alpha   90.00
_cell.angle_beta   90.00
_cell.angle_gamma   90.00
#
_symmetry.space_group_name_H-M   'P 1'
#
loop_
_entity.id
_entity.type
_entity.pdbx_description
1 polymer ?
#
loop_
_entity_poly.entity_id
_entity_poly.type
_entity_poly.pdbx_seq_one_letter_code
_entity_poly.pdbx_strand_id
1 'polypeptide(L)'
;MDTLILYIGAIVLFAVSALKDREKTGKAFMKGLKALEGILPQFLAVLVFVAIILAVFDAEMISRFIGEKTGIIGSLAAGLLGAVTLIPGFVAFPMAGELLRNGAGTVQIATFVSSLMMVGIVTLPMEIKYFGKRAAIARNSFAFIFSFIAAVFVAWAVAL
;
A
#
# COMPACT_ATOMS: atom_id res chain seq x y z
N MET A 1 10.55 -2.52 18.41
CA MET A 1 11.97 -2.92 18.56
C MET A 1 12.62 -3.13 17.19
N ASP A 2 11.88 -3.71 16.23
CA ASP A 2 12.34 -3.98 14.87
C ASP A 2 12.83 -2.74 14.11
N THR A 3 12.08 -1.63 14.18
CA THR A 3 12.48 -0.36 13.56
C THR A 3 13.83 0.14 14.08
N LEU A 4 14.08 -0.08 15.37
CA LEU A 4 15.29 0.36 16.05
C LEU A 4 16.49 -0.49 15.61
N ILE A 5 16.29 -1.81 15.45
CA ILE A 5 17.30 -2.72 14.90
C ILE A 5 17.65 -2.33 13.46
N LEU A 6 16.65 -2.04 12.63
CA LEU A 6 16.85 -1.63 11.23
C LEU A 6 17.62 -0.31 11.14
N TYR A 7 17.28 0.69 11.96
CA TYR A 7 18.00 1.96 11.97
C TYR A 7 19.43 1.83 12.47
N ILE A 8 19.67 1.06 13.54
CA ILE A 8 21.02 0.79 14.02
C ILE A 8 21.83 0.08 12.94
N GLY A 9 21.27 -0.95 12.32
CA GLY A 9 21.93 -1.68 11.22
C GLY A 9 22.27 -0.75 10.06
N ALA A 10 21.34 0.11 9.64
CA ALA A 10 21.57 1.07 8.57
C ALA A 10 22.69 2.07 8.92
N ILE A 11 22.70 2.61 10.14
CA ILE A 11 23.75 3.54 10.61
C ILE A 11 25.11 2.85 10.63
N VAL A 12 25.19 1.63 11.16
CA VAL A 12 26.45 0.86 11.22
C VAL A 12 26.97 0.57 9.83
N LEU A 13 26.12 0.08 8.92
CA LEU A 13 26.51 -0.23 7.54
C LEU A 13 26.92 1.04 6.78
N PHE A 14 26.22 2.16 7.00
CA PHE A 14 26.59 3.45 6.42
C PHE A 14 27.93 3.95 6.95
N ALA A 15 28.19 3.81 8.26
CA ALA A 15 29.48 4.16 8.87
C ALA A 15 30.61 3.28 8.33
N VAL A 16 30.42 1.97 8.23
CA VAL A 16 31.39 1.03 7.62
C VAL A 16 31.65 1.40 6.16
N SER A 17 30.61 1.71 5.38
CA SER A 17 30.74 2.18 4.00
C SER A 17 31.56 3.47 3.92
N ALA A 18 31.28 4.44 4.80
CA ALA A 18 31.99 5.71 4.87
C ALA A 18 33.45 5.55 5.29
N LEU A 19 33.78 4.59 6.15
CA LEU A 19 35.16 4.27 6.51
C LEU A 19 35.92 3.61 5.35
N LYS A 20 35.23 2.84 4.51
CA LYS A 20 35.84 2.12 3.37
C LYS A 20 36.03 3.00 2.14
N ASP A 21 35.05 3.82 1.81
CA ASP A 21 35.09 4.74 0.67
C ASP A 21 34.11 5.91 0.88
N ARG A 22 34.64 7.05 1.33
CA ARG A 22 33.84 8.26 1.57
C ARG A 22 33.25 8.85 0.30
N GLU A 23 33.99 8.79 -0.81
CA GLU A 23 33.56 9.40 -2.06
C GLU A 23 32.37 8.63 -2.66
N LYS A 24 32.48 7.29 -2.72
CA LYS A 24 31.40 6.42 -3.18
C LYS A 24 30.20 6.47 -2.25
N THR A 25 30.41 6.52 -0.93
CA THR A 25 29.33 6.65 0.05
C THR A 25 28.59 7.99 -0.11
N GLY A 26 29.32 9.10 -0.30
CA GLY A 26 28.73 10.40 -0.57
C GLY A 26 27.90 10.43 -1.86
N LYS A 27 28.40 9.83 -2.95
CA LYS A 27 27.64 9.70 -4.21
C LYS A 27 26.36 8.86 -4.03
N ALA A 28 26.44 7.74 -3.32
CA ALA A 28 25.29 6.90 -3.02
C ALA A 28 24.25 7.64 -2.15
N PHE A 29 24.70 8.37 -1.13
CA PHE A 29 23.84 9.18 -0.27
C PHE A 29 23.10 10.26 -1.06
N MET A 30 23.80 11.00 -1.92
CA MET A 30 23.21 12.02 -2.78
C MET A 30 22.19 11.42 -3.76
N LYS A 31 22.47 10.22 -4.29
CA LYS A 31 21.52 9.49 -5.14
C LYS A 31 20.25 9.12 -4.37
N GLY A 32 20.39 8.69 -3.11
CA GLY A 32 19.27 8.42 -2.22
C GLY A 32 18.42 9.66 -1.96
N LEU A 33 19.06 10.80 -1.64
CA LEU A 33 18.35 12.08 -1.45
C LEU A 33 17.60 12.52 -2.70
N LYS A 34 18.22 12.43 -3.88
CA LYS A 34 17.55 12.77 -5.15
C LYS A 34 16.37 11.85 -5.45
N ALA A 35 16.47 10.56 -5.12
CA ALA A 35 15.35 9.63 -5.25
C ALA A 35 14.20 10.02 -4.29
N LEU A 36 14.53 10.42 -3.06
CA LEU A 36 13.56 10.91 -2.08
C LEU A 36 12.88 12.19 -2.58
N GLU A 37 13.63 13.19 -3.03
CA GLU A 37 13.10 14.41 -3.64
C GLU A 37 12.20 14.11 -4.85
N GLY A 38 12.53 13.09 -5.64
CA GLY A 38 11.71 12.68 -6.78
C GLY A 38 10.33 12.16 -6.39
N ILE A 39 10.22 11.43 -5.27
CA ILE A 39 8.93 10.88 -4.80
C ILE A 39 8.19 11.82 -3.84
N LEU A 40 8.89 12.78 -3.23
CA LEU A 40 8.36 13.64 -2.17
C LEU A 40 7.14 14.47 -2.60
N PRO A 41 7.10 15.11 -3.79
CA PRO A 41 5.92 15.89 -4.21
C PRO A 41 4.67 15.02 -4.34
N GLN A 42 4.80 13.84 -4.94
CA GLN A 42 3.69 12.89 -5.08
C GLN A 42 3.27 12.35 -3.71
N PHE A 43 4.23 12.04 -2.84
CA PHE A 43 3.96 11.56 -1.49
C PHE A 43 3.21 12.59 -0.65
N LEU A 44 3.66 13.85 -0.64
CA LEU A 44 3.00 14.95 0.06
C LEU A 44 1.59 15.21 -0.46
N ALA A 45 1.40 15.20 -1.78
CA ALA A 45 0.07 15.37 -2.37
C ALA A 45 -0.91 14.30 -1.87
N VAL A 46 -0.48 13.04 -1.77
CA VAL A 46 -1.38 12.02 -1.24
C VAL A 46 -1.56 12.10 0.27
N LEU A 47 -0.54 12.46 1.04
CA LEU A 47 -0.71 12.70 2.48
C LEU A 47 -1.75 13.78 2.75
N VAL A 48 -1.72 14.88 1.98
CA VAL A 48 -2.72 15.95 2.06
C VAL A 48 -4.10 15.43 1.66
N PHE A 49 -4.20 14.64 0.59
CA PHE A 49 -5.45 14.04 0.16
C PHE A 49 -6.06 13.12 1.23
N VAL A 50 -5.24 12.25 1.84
CA VAL A 50 -5.65 11.39 2.96
C VAL A 50 -6.11 12.25 4.13
N ALA A 51 -5.37 13.30 4.48
CA ALA A 51 -5.75 14.21 5.56
C ALA A 51 -7.10 14.90 5.28
N ILE A 52 -7.36 15.31 4.03
CA ILE A 52 -8.66 15.88 3.63
C ILE A 52 -9.77 14.83 3.75
N ILE A 53 -9.54 13.61 3.28
CA ILE A 53 -10.52 12.51 3.42
C ILE A 53 -10.83 12.29 4.90
N LEU A 54 -9.83 12.18 5.77
CA LEU A 54 -10.04 11.95 7.20
C LEU A 54 -10.66 13.17 7.91
N ALA A 55 -10.47 14.39 7.38
CA ALA A 55 -11.13 15.59 7.89
C ALA A 55 -12.61 15.66 7.50
N VAL A 56 -12.98 15.09 6.35
CA VAL A 56 -14.37 15.07 5.84
C VAL A 56 -15.13 13.85 6.34
N PHE A 57 -14.47 12.70 6.41
CA PHE A 57 -15.01 11.43 6.88
C PHE A 57 -14.44 11.14 8.27
N ASP A 58 -15.26 11.30 9.30
CA ASP A 58 -14.89 10.95 10.66
C ASP A 58 -14.71 9.43 10.84
N ALA A 59 -14.02 9.06 11.93
CA ALA A 59 -13.79 7.67 12.29
C ALA A 59 -15.09 6.85 12.39
N GLU A 60 -16.21 7.49 12.75
CA GLU A 60 -17.52 6.83 12.83
C GLU A 60 -18.07 6.46 11.44
N MET A 61 -17.99 7.36 10.46
CA MET A 61 -18.34 7.06 9.06
C MET A 61 -17.42 5.99 8.48
N ILE A 62 -16.11 6.08 8.70
CA ILE A 62 -15.13 5.09 8.24
C ILE A 62 -15.47 3.71 8.84
N SER A 63 -15.72 3.64 10.15
CA SER A 63 -16.10 2.41 10.84
C SER A 63 -17.44 1.85 10.36
N ARG A 64 -18.40 2.70 9.97
CA ARG A 64 -19.70 2.26 9.44
C ARG A 64 -19.61 1.66 8.04
N PHE A 65 -18.74 2.17 7.17
CA PHE A 65 -18.66 1.76 5.76
C PHE A 65 -17.56 0.74 5.46
N ILE A 66 -16.45 0.77 6.20
CA ILE A 66 -15.30 -0.14 6.01
C ILE A 66 -14.74 -0.71 7.33
N GLY A 67 -15.49 -0.58 8.44
CA GLY A 67 -15.12 -1.20 9.72
C GLY A 67 -15.39 -2.71 9.76
N GLU A 68 -14.90 -3.40 10.80
CA GLU A 68 -15.02 -4.87 10.93
C GLU A 68 -16.47 -5.38 10.84
N LYS A 69 -17.42 -4.60 11.36
CA LYS A 69 -18.85 -4.95 11.40
C LYS A 69 -19.52 -4.99 10.01
N THR A 70 -18.88 -4.44 8.98
CA THR A 70 -19.41 -4.44 7.61
C THR A 70 -19.29 -5.80 6.92
N GLY A 71 -18.49 -6.71 7.48
CA GLY A 71 -18.33 -8.07 7.00
C GLY A 71 -17.98 -8.14 5.51
N ILE A 72 -18.55 -9.13 4.82
CA ILE A 72 -18.27 -9.45 3.42
C ILE A 72 -18.63 -8.28 2.48
N ILE A 73 -19.68 -7.53 2.79
CA ILE A 73 -20.13 -6.40 1.95
C ILE A 73 -19.06 -5.30 1.94
N GLY A 74 -18.52 -4.96 3.12
CA GLY A 74 -17.44 -3.99 3.22
C GLY A 74 -16.17 -4.45 2.52
N SER A 75 -15.81 -5.74 2.63
CA SER A 75 -14.66 -6.30 1.92
C SER A 75 -14.84 -6.27 0.41
N LEU A 76 -16.05 -6.56 -0.11
CA LEU A 76 -16.33 -6.50 -1.54
C LEU A 76 -16.19 -5.07 -2.06
N ALA A 77 -16.78 -4.10 -1.34
CA ALA A 77 -16.68 -2.68 -1.68
C ALA A 77 -15.22 -2.20 -1.65
N ALA A 78 -14.47 -2.58 -0.62
CA ALA A 78 -13.04 -2.30 -0.49
C ALA A 78 -12.21 -2.91 -1.62
N GLY A 79 -12.50 -4.16 -2.01
CA GLY A 79 -11.85 -4.83 -3.13
C GLY A 79 -12.13 -4.14 -4.46
N LEU A 80 -13.39 -3.76 -4.72
CA LEU A 80 -13.77 -3.05 -5.95
C LEU A 80 -13.11 -1.67 -6.03
N LEU A 81 -13.12 -0.92 -4.93
CA LEU A 81 -12.40 0.35 -4.83
C LEU A 81 -10.91 0.14 -5.10
N GLY A 82 -10.27 -0.82 -4.42
CA GLY A 82 -8.87 -1.16 -4.63
C GLY A 82 -8.57 -1.44 -6.10
N ALA A 83 -9.39 -2.26 -6.76
CA ALA A 83 -9.18 -2.66 -8.16
C ALA A 83 -9.23 -1.50 -9.16
N VAL A 84 -10.06 -0.48 -8.89
CA VAL A 84 -10.21 0.70 -9.76
C VAL A 84 -9.16 1.75 -9.43
N THR A 85 -8.73 1.85 -8.18
CA THR A 85 -7.76 2.85 -7.76
C THR A 85 -6.35 2.42 -8.16
N LEU A 86 -5.48 3.35 -8.54
CA LEU A 86 -4.08 3.07 -8.83
C LEU A 86 -3.18 3.97 -7.98
N ILE A 87 -2.91 3.52 -6.77
CA ILE A 87 -2.09 4.24 -5.78
C ILE A 87 -0.78 3.47 -5.59
N PRO A 88 0.38 4.15 -5.61
CA PRO A 88 1.65 3.50 -5.32
C PRO A 88 1.67 2.88 -3.92
N GLY A 89 2.34 1.72 -3.77
CA GLY A 89 2.39 1.00 -2.50
C GLY A 89 2.90 1.85 -1.32
N PHE A 90 3.92 2.69 -1.56
CA PHE A 90 4.49 3.57 -0.52
C PHE A 90 3.50 4.60 0.06
N VAL A 91 2.41 4.88 -0.67
CA VAL A 91 1.30 5.72 -0.21
C VAL A 91 0.17 4.89 0.41
N ALA A 92 -0.12 3.74 -0.20
CA ALA A 92 -1.21 2.86 0.22
C ALA A 92 -1.02 2.35 1.65
N PHE A 93 0.21 1.99 2.04
CA PHE A 93 0.48 1.44 3.38
C PHE A 93 0.29 2.46 4.52
N PRO A 94 0.82 3.70 4.45
CA PRO A 94 0.52 4.73 5.45
C PRO A 94 -0.98 5.03 5.55
N MET A 95 -1.69 5.13 4.42
CA MET A 95 -3.14 5.35 4.39
C MET A 95 -3.89 4.20 5.08
N ALA A 96 -3.54 2.96 4.75
CA ALA A 96 -4.10 1.77 5.39
C ALA A 96 -3.88 1.77 6.90
N GLY A 97 -2.67 2.10 7.35
CA GLY A 97 -2.35 2.22 8.77
C GLY A 97 -3.20 3.27 9.49
N GLU A 98 -3.41 4.43 8.88
CA GLU A 98 -4.22 5.49 9.49
C GLU A 98 -5.71 5.13 9.50
N LEU A 99 -6.25 4.50 8.45
CA LEU A 99 -7.63 4.02 8.42
C LEU A 99 -7.88 2.94 9.49
N LEU A 100 -6.94 2.01 9.69
CA LEU A 100 -7.02 1.01 10.77
C LEU A 100 -7.05 1.67 12.15
N ARG A 101 -6.21 2.68 12.39
CA ARG A 101 -6.20 3.45 13.65
C ARG A 101 -7.51 4.19 13.89
N ASN A 102 -8.24 4.54 12.82
CA ASN A 102 -9.53 5.21 12.86
C ASN A 102 -10.74 4.23 12.76
N GLY A 103 -10.52 2.92 12.98
CA GLY A 103 -11.60 1.93 13.14
C GLY A 103 -12.02 1.18 11.87
N ALA A 104 -11.28 1.31 10.77
CA ALA A 104 -11.44 0.41 9.62
C ALA A 104 -11.05 -1.03 10.00
N GLY A 105 -11.71 -2.02 9.39
CA GLY A 105 -11.46 -3.42 9.70
C GLY A 105 -10.25 -3.98 8.98
N THR A 106 -9.52 -4.88 9.66
CA THR A 106 -8.30 -5.50 9.13
C THR A 106 -8.54 -6.23 7.81
N VAL A 107 -9.64 -7.00 7.70
CA VAL A 107 -9.99 -7.70 6.47
C VAL A 107 -10.29 -6.71 5.34
N GLN A 108 -11.08 -5.66 5.61
CA GLN A 108 -11.48 -4.67 4.61
C GLN A 108 -10.27 -3.90 4.07
N ILE A 109 -9.38 -3.45 4.96
CA ILE A 109 -8.15 -2.76 4.57
C ILE A 109 -7.18 -3.70 3.85
N ALA A 110 -7.02 -4.93 4.32
CA ALA A 110 -6.16 -5.90 3.65
C ALA A 110 -6.71 -6.27 2.26
N THR A 111 -8.03 -6.37 2.08
CA THR A 111 -8.67 -6.57 0.77
C THR A 111 -8.43 -5.37 -0.14
N PHE A 112 -8.62 -4.14 0.36
CA PHE A 112 -8.36 -2.92 -0.40
C PHE A 112 -6.92 -2.87 -0.90
N VAL A 113 -5.94 -3.00 -0.02
CA VAL A 113 -4.51 -2.94 -0.38
C VAL A 113 -4.13 -4.09 -1.31
N SER A 114 -4.62 -5.30 -1.05
CA SER A 114 -4.34 -6.47 -1.89
C SER A 114 -4.91 -6.30 -3.30
N SER A 115 -6.15 -5.84 -3.42
CA SER A 115 -6.80 -5.60 -4.70
C SER A 115 -6.13 -4.47 -5.48
N LEU A 116 -5.80 -3.38 -4.79
CA LEU A 116 -5.07 -2.22 -5.31
C LEU A 116 -3.73 -2.59 -5.97
N MET A 117 -3.01 -3.56 -5.40
CA MET A 117 -1.70 -3.95 -5.94
C MET A 117 -1.79 -5.02 -7.02
N MET A 118 -2.77 -5.93 -6.93
CA MET A 118 -2.82 -7.11 -7.80
C MET A 118 -3.74 -6.95 -9.00
N VAL A 119 -4.80 -6.16 -8.88
CA VAL A 119 -5.82 -5.99 -9.91
C VAL A 119 -5.52 -4.74 -10.72
N GLY A 120 -5.34 -4.94 -12.02
CA GLY A 120 -4.98 -3.93 -12.98
C GLY A 120 -6.16 -3.50 -13.85
N ILE A 121 -7.27 -3.00 -13.30
CA ILE A 121 -8.39 -2.50 -14.13
C ILE A 121 -7.91 -1.37 -15.04
N VAL A 122 -7.15 -0.42 -14.47
CA VAL A 122 -6.60 0.72 -15.21
C VAL A 122 -5.56 0.26 -16.25
N THR A 123 -4.79 -0.79 -15.93
CA THR A 123 -3.75 -1.36 -16.82
C THR A 123 -4.31 -2.42 -17.78
N LEU A 124 -5.59 -2.77 -17.69
CA LEU A 124 -6.22 -3.82 -18.50
C LEU A 124 -6.06 -3.60 -20.02
N PRO A 125 -6.19 -2.38 -20.59
CA PRO A 125 -5.98 -2.17 -22.02
C PRO A 125 -4.57 -2.54 -22.46
N MET A 126 -3.57 -2.24 -21.63
CA MET A 126 -2.19 -2.61 -21.88
C MET A 126 -2.01 -4.12 -21.76
N GLU A 127 -2.54 -4.73 -20.71
CA GLU A 127 -2.47 -6.19 -20.52
C GLU A 127 -3.12 -6.96 -21.67
N ILE A 128 -4.26 -6.48 -22.20
CA ILE A 128 -4.91 -7.08 -23.37
C ILE A 128 -4.00 -7.03 -24.60
N LYS A 129 -3.26 -5.92 -24.78
CA LYS A 129 -2.35 -5.74 -25.92
C LYS A 129 -1.14 -6.69 -25.86
N TYR A 130 -0.60 -6.95 -24.68
CA TYR A 130 0.60 -7.79 -24.51
C TYR A 130 0.29 -9.27 -24.29
N PHE A 131 -0.74 -9.61 -23.50
CA PHE A 131 -1.05 -10.99 -23.11
C PHE A 131 -2.25 -11.58 -23.86
N GLY A 132 -3.00 -10.76 -24.58
CA GLY A 132 -4.25 -11.15 -25.20
C GLY A 132 -5.44 -11.11 -24.22
N LYS A 133 -6.63 -10.87 -24.78
CA LYS A 133 -7.86 -10.59 -24.00
C LYS A 133 -8.20 -11.67 -22.96
N ARG A 134 -8.09 -12.94 -23.34
CA ARG A 134 -8.46 -14.07 -22.44
C ARG A 134 -7.54 -14.14 -21.23
N ALA A 135 -6.23 -14.04 -21.45
CA ALA A 135 -5.24 -14.11 -20.38
C ALA A 135 -5.32 -12.89 -19.45
N ALA A 136 -5.46 -11.69 -20.01
CA ALA A 136 -5.59 -10.45 -19.23
C ALA A 136 -6.82 -10.46 -18.31
N ILE A 137 -7.98 -10.87 -18.81
CA ILE A 137 -9.21 -10.97 -18.01
C ILE A 137 -9.04 -12.06 -16.94
N ALA A 138 -8.57 -13.25 -17.30
CA ALA A 138 -8.36 -14.33 -16.33
C ALA A 138 -7.41 -13.91 -15.20
N ARG A 139 -6.29 -13.27 -15.54
CA ARG A 139 -5.31 -12.76 -14.56
C ARG A 139 -5.95 -11.78 -13.57
N ASN A 140 -6.74 -10.82 -14.06
CA ASN A 140 -7.41 -9.84 -13.19
C ASN A 140 -8.50 -10.48 -12.33
N SER A 141 -9.29 -11.40 -12.88
CA SER A 141 -10.31 -12.10 -12.11
C SER A 141 -9.70 -12.98 -11.01
N PHE A 142 -8.63 -13.72 -11.30
CA PHE A 142 -7.92 -14.50 -10.30
C PHE A 142 -7.24 -13.63 -9.26
N ALA A 143 -6.60 -12.52 -9.67
CA ALA A 143 -6.02 -11.55 -8.75
C ALA A 143 -7.06 -10.94 -7.81
N PHE A 144 -8.25 -10.62 -8.33
CA PHE A 144 -9.33 -10.06 -7.52
C PHE A 144 -9.81 -11.08 -6.48
N ILE A 145 -10.07 -12.33 -6.86
CA ILE A 145 -10.46 -13.39 -5.91
C ILE A 145 -9.37 -13.62 -4.88
N PHE A 146 -8.11 -13.71 -5.33
CA PHE A 146 -6.96 -13.94 -4.47
C PHE A 146 -6.77 -12.81 -3.45
N SER A 147 -7.15 -11.57 -3.77
CA SER A 147 -7.08 -10.45 -2.82
C SER A 147 -7.90 -10.68 -1.55
N PHE A 148 -9.04 -11.38 -1.63
CA PHE A 148 -9.84 -11.74 -0.45
C PHE A 148 -9.18 -12.85 0.36
N ILE A 149 -8.58 -13.84 -0.30
CA ILE A 149 -7.84 -14.92 0.36
C ILE A 149 -6.65 -14.35 1.12
N ALA A 150 -5.88 -13.47 0.47
CA ALA A 150 -4.77 -12.76 1.08
C ALA A 150 -5.23 -11.91 2.28
N ALA A 151 -6.37 -11.23 2.17
CA ALA A 151 -6.92 -10.43 3.26
C ALA A 151 -7.30 -11.28 4.48
N VAL A 152 -7.94 -12.44 4.26
CA VAL A 152 -8.26 -13.38 5.34
C VAL A 152 -6.98 -13.92 5.98
N PHE A 153 -5.96 -14.24 5.19
CA PHE A 153 -4.66 -14.67 5.71
C PHE A 153 -3.99 -13.58 6.57
N VAL A 154 -4.00 -12.33 6.10
CA VAL A 154 -3.47 -11.19 6.88
C VAL A 154 -4.24 -11.00 8.17
N ALA A 155 -5.58 -11.04 8.13
CA ALA A 155 -6.39 -10.90 9.33
C ALA A 155 -6.12 -12.02 10.35
N TRP A 156 -5.95 -13.26 9.87
CA TRP A 156 -5.54 -14.38 10.71
C TRP A 156 -4.14 -14.17 11.30
N ALA A 157 -3.17 -13.71 10.49
CA ALA A 157 -1.80 -13.45 10.94
C ALA A 157 -1.70 -12.32 11.97
N VAL A 158 -2.58 -11.32 11.89
CA VAL A 158 -2.65 -10.20 12.85
C VAL A 158 -3.39 -10.60 14.14
N ALA A 159 -4.28 -11.60 14.08
CA ALA A 159 -5.01 -12.10 15.24
C ALA A 159 -4.21 -13.09 16.11
N LEU A 160 -3.05 -13.55 15.62
CA LEU A 160 -2.07 -14.37 16.36
C LEU A 160 -1.29 -13.53 17.37
#